data_AF-A0A965ADE3-F1
#
_entry.id   AF-A0A965ADE3-F1
#
_cell.length_a   1.000
_cell.length_b   1.000
_cell.length_c   1.000
_cell.angle_alpha   90.00
_cell.angle_beta   90.00
_cell.angle_gamma   90.00
#
_symmetry.space_group_name_H-M   'P 1'
#
loop_
_entity.id
_entity.type
_entity.pdbx_description
1 polymer ?
#
loop_
_entity_poly.entity_id
_entity_poly.type
_entity_poly.pdbx_seq_one_letter_code
_entity_poly.pdbx_strand_id
1 'polypeptide(L)'
;MRVVRLPLFSLLFLCFTCTATLGQHVYLDVLEDKSPRFDTAYWVNMNNLLAFDTVHAWQEWEIAENYNFGKNRGDLQMITDLRALHPYFRDKIIQLINNCKKKGIEVSVVESYRTRAKQAEYFGMGRMYTRSAGGKSKHQYGLACDVVPIVNDSARWEDKALWKKIGIEGEKLGLRWGGRWRHPYDPAHFEWTGGLTTMQLAAGYFPNPEVQRYPCIDEDIKILRKFWEAWENEQATISRSSKSNGVVTSLTP
;
A
#
# COMPACT_ATOMS: atom_id res chain seq x y z
N MET A 1 81.60 -7.29 24.18
CA MET A 1 80.49 -6.59 23.50
C MET A 1 80.19 -7.31 22.19
N ARG A 2 79.12 -8.10 22.14
CA ARG A 2 78.69 -8.84 20.94
C ARG A 2 77.82 -7.91 20.08
N VAL A 3 78.32 -7.54 18.91
CA VAL A 3 77.55 -6.81 17.89
C VAL A 3 76.84 -7.84 17.02
N VAL A 4 75.53 -7.92 17.16
CA VAL A 4 74.66 -8.76 16.33
C VAL A 4 74.38 -8.00 15.03
N ARG A 5 74.84 -8.55 13.90
CA ARG A 5 74.46 -8.08 12.55
C ARG A 5 73.10 -8.69 12.19
N LEU A 6 72.12 -7.84 11.90
CA LEU A 6 70.84 -8.22 11.29
C LEU A 6 71.04 -8.39 9.76
N PRO A 7 70.34 -9.33 9.10
CA PRO A 7 70.45 -9.50 7.66
C PRO A 7 69.57 -8.49 6.92
N LEU A 8 70.14 -7.88 5.86
CA LEU A 8 69.39 -7.13 4.85
C LEU A 8 68.48 -8.10 4.08
N PHE A 9 67.17 -7.99 4.28
CA PHE A 9 66.19 -8.59 3.38
C PHE A 9 65.99 -7.70 2.16
N SER A 10 66.24 -8.28 1.00
CA SER A 10 66.00 -7.72 -0.32
C SER A 10 64.51 -7.41 -0.51
N LEU A 11 64.17 -6.14 -0.71
CA LEU A 11 62.81 -5.75 -1.12
C LEU A 11 62.62 -6.15 -2.59
N LEU A 12 61.86 -7.22 -2.83
CA LEU A 12 61.27 -7.49 -4.14
C LEU A 12 60.26 -6.37 -4.46
N PHE A 13 60.55 -5.59 -5.49
CA PHE A 13 59.57 -4.72 -6.14
C PHE A 13 58.53 -5.60 -6.85
N LEU A 14 57.41 -5.90 -6.20
CA LEU A 14 56.19 -6.30 -6.89
C LEU A 14 55.55 -5.03 -7.47
N CYS A 15 55.77 -4.80 -8.75
CA CYS A 15 55.04 -3.82 -9.54
C CYS A 15 53.60 -4.33 -9.71
N PHE A 16 52.73 -4.00 -8.75
CA PHE A 16 51.29 -4.03 -9.00
C PHE A 16 50.94 -2.77 -9.77
N THR A 17 50.53 -2.93 -11.02
CA THR A 17 49.84 -1.89 -11.77
C THR A 17 48.51 -1.60 -11.07
N CYS A 18 48.51 -0.57 -10.23
CA CYS A 18 47.28 0.04 -9.71
C CYS A 18 46.63 0.80 -10.86
N THR A 19 45.71 0.17 -11.58
CA THR A 19 44.73 0.91 -12.40
C THR A 19 43.76 1.59 -11.45
N ALA A 20 44.11 2.78 -10.99
CA ALA A 20 43.17 3.71 -10.41
C ALA A 20 42.24 4.21 -11.53
N THR A 21 41.07 3.58 -11.68
CA THR A 21 39.99 4.21 -12.43
C THR A 21 39.45 5.34 -11.56
N LEU A 22 39.84 6.58 -11.89
CA LEU A 22 39.18 7.78 -11.40
C LEU A 22 37.68 7.63 -11.66
N GLY A 23 36.90 7.51 -10.59
CA GLY A 23 35.46 7.70 -10.63
C GLY A 23 35.18 9.13 -11.07
N GLN A 24 34.80 9.29 -12.33
CA GLN A 24 34.29 10.56 -12.81
C GLN A 24 32.88 10.74 -12.23
N HIS A 25 32.74 11.81 -11.46
CA HIS A 25 31.55 12.19 -10.72
C HIS A 25 30.30 12.27 -11.60
N VAL A 26 29.40 11.29 -11.50
CA VAL A 26 28.02 11.38 -12.04
C VAL A 26 27.11 12.12 -11.04
N TYR A 27 27.59 13.24 -10.47
CA TYR A 27 26.81 14.06 -9.54
C TYR A 27 26.37 15.40 -10.16
N LEU A 28 26.78 15.69 -11.40
CA LEU A 28 26.39 16.92 -12.11
C LEU A 28 25.33 16.68 -13.20
N ASP A 29 25.18 15.45 -13.70
CA ASP A 29 24.16 15.15 -14.75
C ASP A 29 22.72 15.13 -14.22
N VAL A 30 22.51 15.10 -12.90
CA VAL A 30 21.17 15.19 -12.29
C VAL A 30 20.66 16.64 -12.22
N LEU A 31 21.54 17.63 -12.40
CA LEU A 31 21.16 19.06 -12.38
C LEU A 31 20.94 19.65 -13.78
N GLU A 32 21.31 18.93 -14.84
CA GLU A 32 21.12 19.35 -16.23
C GLU A 32 20.18 18.44 -17.03
N ASP A 33 19.52 17.47 -16.40
CA ASP A 33 18.49 16.67 -17.07
C ASP A 33 17.27 17.54 -17.43
N LYS A 34 17.26 17.98 -18.68
CA LYS A 34 16.16 18.71 -19.34
C LYS A 34 15.13 17.77 -19.98
N SER A 35 15.16 16.47 -19.69
CA SER A 35 14.06 15.60 -20.09
C SER A 35 12.76 16.11 -19.46
N PRO A 36 11.64 16.11 -20.21
CA PRO A 36 10.37 16.53 -19.64
C PRO A 36 10.08 15.66 -18.41
N ARG A 37 9.82 16.30 -17.26
CA ARG A 37 9.42 15.62 -16.00
C ARG A 37 8.08 14.87 -16.08
N PHE A 38 7.58 14.68 -17.29
CA PHE A 38 6.42 13.90 -17.66
C PHE A 38 6.82 13.01 -18.82
N ASP A 39 7.11 11.75 -18.51
CA ASP A 39 7.13 10.71 -19.52
C ASP A 39 5.68 10.46 -19.95
N THR A 40 5.33 10.98 -21.13
CA THR A 40 4.02 10.76 -21.75
C THR A 40 3.90 9.37 -22.39
N ALA A 41 4.92 8.50 -22.34
CA ALA A 41 4.82 7.14 -22.88
C ALA A 41 3.75 6.31 -22.17
N TYR A 42 3.45 6.59 -20.89
CA TYR A 42 2.31 6.00 -20.19
C TYR A 42 0.94 6.45 -20.75
N TRP A 43 0.90 7.60 -21.41
CA TRP A 43 -0.32 8.21 -21.98
C TRP A 43 -0.57 7.82 -23.44
N VAL A 44 0.44 7.35 -24.18
CA VAL A 44 0.25 6.87 -25.56
C VAL A 44 -0.63 5.62 -25.59
N ASN A 45 -0.66 4.85 -24.48
CA ASN A 45 -1.53 3.67 -24.35
C ASN A 45 -2.96 3.97 -23.87
N MET A 46 -3.32 5.25 -23.62
CA MET A 46 -4.70 5.61 -23.27
C MET A 46 -5.64 5.74 -24.46
N ASN A 47 -5.13 5.87 -25.68
CA ASN A 47 -5.99 5.99 -26.87
C ASN A 47 -6.68 4.66 -27.25
N ASN A 48 -6.25 3.53 -26.66
CA ASN A 48 -6.96 2.24 -26.74
C ASN A 48 -7.97 2.04 -25.59
N LEU A 49 -8.08 2.96 -24.62
CA LEU A 49 -9.01 2.86 -23.49
C LEU A 49 -10.36 3.54 -23.75
N LEU A 50 -10.60 4.08 -24.94
CA LEU A 50 -11.90 4.68 -25.32
C LEU A 50 -13.01 3.67 -25.63
N ALA A 51 -12.84 2.42 -25.20
CA ALA A 51 -13.90 1.42 -25.09
C ALA A 51 -13.81 0.62 -23.77
N PHE A 52 -13.18 1.16 -22.72
CA PHE A 52 -13.25 0.53 -21.39
C PHE A 52 -14.65 0.75 -20.82
N ASP A 53 -15.33 -0.33 -20.47
CA ASP A 53 -16.63 -0.26 -19.80
C ASP A 53 -16.47 0.42 -18.43
N THR A 54 -16.64 1.74 -18.42
CA THR A 54 -16.51 2.56 -17.21
C THR A 54 -17.57 2.25 -16.16
N VAL A 55 -18.58 1.41 -16.45
CA VAL A 55 -19.65 1.07 -15.51
C VAL A 55 -19.25 -0.15 -14.66
N HIS A 56 -18.47 -1.07 -15.21
CA HIS A 56 -18.17 -2.37 -14.59
C HIS A 56 -16.71 -2.60 -14.21
N ALA A 57 -15.82 -1.60 -14.38
CA ALA A 57 -14.39 -1.73 -14.05
C ALA A 57 -14.08 -2.17 -12.61
N TRP A 58 -15.03 -2.03 -11.67
CA TRP A 58 -14.89 -2.56 -10.31
C TRP A 58 -14.88 -4.10 -10.24
N GLN A 59 -15.45 -4.78 -11.23
CA GLN A 59 -15.49 -6.24 -11.31
C GLN A 59 -14.10 -6.84 -11.57
N GLU A 60 -13.17 -6.03 -12.08
CA GLU A 60 -11.79 -6.42 -12.30
C GLU A 60 -10.88 -6.10 -11.12
N TRP A 61 -11.44 -5.63 -10.00
CA TRP A 61 -10.63 -5.34 -8.83
C TRP A 61 -9.97 -6.59 -8.29
N GLU A 62 -8.66 -6.49 -8.07
CA GLU A 62 -7.91 -7.50 -7.35
C GLU A 62 -8.44 -7.67 -5.93
N ILE A 63 -8.58 -8.94 -5.54
CA ILE A 63 -9.09 -9.36 -4.25
C ILE A 63 -8.13 -10.35 -3.59
N ALA A 64 -8.19 -10.41 -2.27
CA ALA A 64 -7.54 -11.43 -1.47
C ALA A 64 -8.58 -12.22 -0.67
N GLU A 65 -8.43 -13.53 -0.66
CA GLU A 65 -9.25 -14.44 0.13
C GLU A 65 -8.75 -14.52 1.57
N ASN A 66 -9.53 -15.23 2.39
CA ASN A 66 -9.13 -15.54 3.75
C ASN A 66 -7.78 -16.29 3.74
N TYR A 67 -6.91 -15.99 4.70
CA TYR A 67 -5.57 -16.60 4.82
C TYR A 67 -4.57 -16.36 3.68
N ASN A 68 -4.86 -15.53 2.66
CA ASN A 68 -3.87 -15.17 1.62
C ASN A 68 -2.54 -14.66 2.20
N PHE A 69 -2.58 -14.04 3.39
CA PHE A 69 -1.41 -13.56 4.10
C PHE A 69 -1.17 -14.32 5.42
N GLY A 70 -1.63 -15.56 5.55
CA GLY A 70 -1.39 -16.41 6.73
C GLY A 70 -2.11 -15.99 8.00
N LYS A 71 -3.11 -15.11 7.91
CA LYS A 71 -3.99 -14.70 9.03
C LYS A 71 -5.44 -14.89 8.65
N ASN A 72 -6.26 -15.32 9.60
CA ASN A 72 -7.72 -15.29 9.43
C ASN A 72 -8.14 -13.83 9.23
N ARG A 73 -8.94 -13.58 8.19
CA ARG A 73 -9.50 -12.28 7.86
C ARG A 73 -10.99 -12.38 7.57
N GLY A 74 -11.68 -13.38 8.11
CA GLY A 74 -13.12 -13.57 7.87
C GLY A 74 -13.42 -14.16 6.50
N ASP A 75 -14.69 -14.42 6.24
CA ASP A 75 -15.17 -15.16 5.08
C ASP A 75 -15.35 -14.27 3.86
N LEU A 76 -15.63 -12.98 4.06
CA LEU A 76 -15.75 -12.03 2.97
C LEU A 76 -14.37 -11.70 2.36
N GLN A 77 -14.29 -11.54 1.04
CA GLN A 77 -13.03 -11.20 0.38
C GLN A 77 -12.61 -9.75 0.69
N MET A 78 -11.30 -9.51 0.76
CA MET A 78 -10.69 -8.18 0.89
C MET A 78 -10.39 -7.62 -0.49
N ILE A 79 -10.61 -6.33 -0.71
CA ILE A 79 -10.18 -5.67 -1.95
C ILE A 79 -8.70 -5.29 -1.77
N THR A 80 -7.84 -5.71 -2.68
CA THR A 80 -6.41 -5.33 -2.70
C THR A 80 -6.10 -4.30 -3.78
N ASP A 81 -7.03 -4.07 -4.69
CA ASP A 81 -6.85 -3.13 -5.79
C ASP A 81 -6.71 -1.67 -5.31
N LEU A 82 -5.65 -1.00 -5.76
CA LEU A 82 -5.39 0.40 -5.44
C LEU A 82 -6.32 1.37 -6.20
N ARG A 83 -6.96 0.92 -7.29
CA ARG A 83 -8.00 1.69 -8.02
C ARG A 83 -9.24 1.91 -7.16
N ALA A 84 -9.43 1.13 -6.09
CA ALA A 84 -10.50 1.34 -5.12
C ALA A 84 -10.22 2.47 -4.11
N LEU A 85 -9.05 3.11 -4.15
CA LEU A 85 -8.68 4.22 -3.28
C LEU A 85 -8.94 5.59 -3.92
N HIS A 86 -9.08 6.62 -3.08
CA HIS A 86 -9.09 8.01 -3.53
C HIS A 86 -7.85 8.27 -4.42
N PRO A 87 -7.96 8.92 -5.62
CA PRO A 87 -6.85 9.05 -6.58
C PRO A 87 -5.56 9.63 -5.99
N TYR A 88 -5.64 10.73 -5.24
CA TYR A 88 -4.46 11.26 -4.53
C TYR A 88 -3.82 10.23 -3.57
N PHE A 89 -4.63 9.56 -2.74
CA PHE A 89 -4.12 8.59 -1.79
C PHE A 89 -3.54 7.35 -2.48
N ARG A 90 -4.20 6.86 -3.53
CA ARG A 90 -3.72 5.79 -4.41
C ARG A 90 -2.30 6.08 -4.89
N ASP A 91 -2.06 7.26 -5.43
CA ASP A 91 -0.75 7.62 -5.97
C ASP A 91 0.33 7.68 -4.87
N LYS A 92 -0.05 8.02 -3.64
CA LYS A 92 0.85 7.96 -2.47
C LYS A 92 1.17 6.53 -2.06
N ILE A 93 0.20 5.61 -2.10
CA ILE A 93 0.45 4.19 -1.83
C ILE A 93 1.31 3.56 -2.93
N ILE A 94 1.08 3.90 -4.21
CA ILE A 94 1.95 3.47 -5.32
C ILE A 94 3.39 3.96 -5.11
N GLN A 95 3.56 5.24 -4.74
CA GLN A 95 4.87 5.80 -4.42
C GLN A 95 5.53 5.10 -3.23
N LEU A 96 4.77 4.76 -2.19
CA LEU A 96 5.26 4.00 -1.04
C LEU A 96 5.81 2.64 -1.48
N ILE A 97 5.02 1.85 -2.22
CA ILE A 97 5.42 0.53 -2.71
C ILE A 97 6.68 0.64 -3.57
N ASN A 98 6.73 1.59 -4.50
CA ASN A 98 7.89 1.81 -5.36
C ASN A 98 9.14 2.23 -4.57
N ASN A 99 9.00 3.08 -3.55
CA ASN A 99 10.12 3.48 -2.69
C ASN A 99 10.64 2.32 -1.84
N CYS A 100 9.75 1.47 -1.32
CA CYS A 100 10.11 0.25 -0.62
C CYS A 100 10.86 -0.72 -1.55
N LYS A 101 10.33 -0.95 -2.76
CA LYS A 101 10.95 -1.82 -3.76
C LYS A 101 12.35 -1.37 -4.15
N LYS A 102 12.56 -0.06 -4.36
CA LYS A 102 13.90 0.53 -4.61
C LYS A 102 14.90 0.27 -3.47
N LYS A 103 14.43 -0.04 -2.27
CA LYS A 103 15.23 -0.37 -1.08
C LYS A 103 15.32 -1.88 -0.82
N GLY A 104 14.88 -2.71 -1.76
CA GLY A 104 14.84 -4.17 -1.64
C GLY A 104 13.80 -4.67 -0.64
N ILE A 105 12.72 -3.92 -0.42
CA ILE A 105 11.61 -4.31 0.44
C ILE A 105 10.37 -4.51 -0.44
N GLU A 106 10.00 -5.77 -0.67
CA GLU A 106 8.75 -6.09 -1.36
C GLU A 106 7.56 -5.90 -0.40
N VAL A 107 6.49 -5.29 -0.91
CA VAL A 107 5.30 -4.94 -0.13
C VAL A 107 4.06 -5.31 -0.94
N SER A 108 3.15 -6.07 -0.32
CA SER A 108 1.84 -6.40 -0.89
C SER A 108 0.74 -5.61 -0.19
N VAL A 109 -0.31 -5.28 -0.94
CA VAL A 109 -1.54 -4.69 -0.40
C VAL A 109 -2.38 -5.81 0.21
N VAL A 110 -2.82 -5.60 1.46
CA VAL A 110 -3.68 -6.53 2.19
C VAL A 110 -5.14 -6.14 2.04
N GLU A 111 -5.44 -4.85 2.19
CA GLU A 111 -6.81 -4.35 2.08
C GLU A 111 -6.81 -2.84 1.76
N SER A 112 -7.46 -2.45 0.67
CA SER A 112 -7.66 -1.07 0.25
C SER A 112 -9.03 -0.57 0.75
N TYR A 113 -10.06 -0.61 -0.09
CA TYR A 113 -11.42 -0.24 0.29
C TYR A 113 -12.11 -1.38 1.04
N ARG A 114 -12.84 -1.03 2.10
CA ARG A 114 -13.59 -1.97 2.95
C ARG A 114 -15.05 -1.61 2.96
N THR A 115 -15.91 -2.58 2.67
CA THR A 115 -17.36 -2.41 2.71
C THR A 115 -17.89 -2.31 4.14
N ARG A 116 -19.15 -1.89 4.30
CA ARG A 116 -19.88 -1.98 5.57
C ARG A 116 -20.09 -3.43 6.01
N ALA A 117 -20.37 -4.34 5.06
CA ALA A 117 -20.53 -5.76 5.36
C ALA A 117 -19.23 -6.35 5.95
N LYS A 118 -18.09 -6.07 5.32
CA LYS A 118 -16.78 -6.50 5.81
C LYS A 118 -16.43 -5.91 7.17
N GLN A 119 -16.69 -4.61 7.35
CA GLN A 119 -16.46 -3.96 8.64
C GLN A 119 -17.33 -4.58 9.75
N ALA A 120 -18.57 -4.96 9.44
CA ALA A 120 -19.45 -5.65 10.40
C ALA A 120 -18.95 -7.05 10.73
N GLU A 121 -18.43 -7.79 9.76
CA GLU A 121 -17.77 -9.09 9.98
C GLU A 121 -16.57 -8.94 10.92
N TYR A 122 -15.63 -8.04 10.63
CA TYR A 122 -14.50 -7.78 11.53
C TYR A 122 -14.94 -7.36 12.92
N PHE A 123 -16.00 -6.55 13.03
CA PHE A 123 -16.53 -6.16 14.34
C PHE A 123 -17.07 -7.37 15.11
N GLY A 124 -17.76 -8.29 14.43
CA GLY A 124 -18.25 -9.56 15.00
C GLY A 124 -17.12 -10.52 15.41
N MET A 125 -16.00 -10.52 14.68
CA MET A 125 -14.81 -11.33 15.01
C MET A 125 -14.05 -10.80 16.24
N GLY A 126 -14.39 -9.60 16.73
CA GLY A 126 -13.91 -9.07 18.00
C GLY A 126 -12.78 -8.05 17.91
N ARG A 127 -12.34 -7.59 19.09
CA ARG A 127 -11.50 -6.38 19.26
C ARG A 127 -10.09 -6.49 18.65
N MET A 128 -9.65 -7.70 18.31
CA MET A 128 -8.39 -7.94 17.63
C MET A 128 -8.43 -7.41 16.18
N TYR A 129 -9.59 -7.45 15.53
CA TYR A 129 -9.77 -7.05 14.13
C TYR A 129 -10.17 -5.59 14.00
N THR A 130 -11.10 -5.14 14.83
CA THR A 130 -11.51 -3.75 14.89
C THR A 130 -12.18 -3.42 16.20
N ARG A 131 -12.07 -2.17 16.63
CA ARG A 131 -12.87 -1.61 17.74
C ARG A 131 -14.01 -0.73 17.25
N SER A 132 -14.09 -0.50 15.94
CA SER A 132 -14.99 0.44 15.30
C SER A 132 -16.10 -0.30 14.57
N ALA A 133 -17.33 0.10 14.83
CA ALA A 133 -18.50 -0.29 14.04
C ALA A 133 -18.44 0.32 12.62
N GLY A 134 -19.38 -0.08 11.75
CA GLY A 134 -19.51 0.45 10.39
C GLY A 134 -19.61 1.99 10.33
N GLY A 135 -19.01 2.56 9.28
CA GLY A 135 -18.93 4.01 9.03
C GLY A 135 -17.80 4.71 9.77
N LYS A 136 -17.02 3.99 10.58
CA LYS A 136 -15.97 4.60 11.43
C LYS A 136 -14.54 4.30 10.98
N SER A 137 -14.35 3.37 10.05
CA SER A 137 -13.04 3.05 9.48
C SER A 137 -12.75 3.90 8.24
N LYS A 138 -11.50 4.34 8.08
CA LYS A 138 -11.05 5.11 6.90
C LYS A 138 -10.99 4.27 5.62
N HIS A 139 -10.92 2.95 5.73
CA HIS A 139 -11.04 2.03 4.59
C HIS A 139 -12.41 2.15 3.90
N GLN A 140 -13.47 2.46 4.66
CA GLN A 140 -14.83 2.63 4.12
C GLN A 140 -15.02 3.93 3.33
N TYR A 141 -13.96 4.73 3.25
CA TYR A 141 -13.92 5.98 2.49
C TYR A 141 -12.81 5.95 1.42
N GLY A 142 -12.12 4.82 1.23
CA GLY A 142 -10.97 4.72 0.31
C GLY A 142 -9.78 5.59 0.71
N LEU A 143 -9.63 5.86 2.02
CA LEU A 143 -8.63 6.77 2.60
C LEU A 143 -7.68 6.06 3.58
N ALA A 144 -7.74 4.73 3.63
CA ALA A 144 -6.77 3.89 4.31
C ALA A 144 -6.42 2.67 3.45
N CYS A 145 -5.22 2.14 3.68
CA CYS A 145 -4.69 0.97 3.00
C CYS A 145 -3.82 0.19 3.99
N ASP A 146 -4.08 -1.11 4.07
CA ASP A 146 -3.25 -2.05 4.81
C ASP A 146 -2.25 -2.68 3.84
N VAL A 147 -0.99 -2.76 4.26
CA VAL A 147 0.08 -3.41 3.48
C VAL A 147 0.86 -4.39 4.35
N VAL A 148 1.63 -5.29 3.72
CA VAL A 148 2.51 -6.24 4.43
C VAL A 148 3.83 -6.46 3.69
N PRO A 149 4.98 -6.49 4.41
CA PRO A 149 6.25 -6.90 3.81
C PRO A 149 6.21 -8.36 3.39
N ILE A 150 6.78 -8.64 2.21
CA ILE A 150 6.95 -9.99 1.68
C ILE A 150 8.44 -10.32 1.66
N VAL A 151 8.80 -11.49 2.22
CA VAL A 151 10.16 -12.04 2.14
C VAL A 151 10.08 -13.52 1.85
N ASN A 152 10.65 -13.94 0.72
CA ASN A 152 10.54 -15.30 0.18
C ASN A 152 9.08 -15.74 0.05
N ASP A 153 8.29 -14.94 -0.67
CA ASP A 153 6.86 -15.17 -0.96
C ASP A 153 5.96 -15.33 0.28
N SER A 154 6.45 -14.92 1.44
CA SER A 154 5.76 -15.07 2.73
C SER A 154 5.61 -13.72 3.42
N ALA A 155 4.40 -13.46 3.92
CA ALA A 155 4.07 -12.27 4.70
C ALA A 155 4.85 -12.24 6.03
N ARG A 156 5.51 -11.11 6.32
CA ARG A 156 6.33 -10.92 7.53
C ARG A 156 5.63 -10.01 8.54
N TRP A 157 4.67 -10.57 9.27
CA TRP A 157 3.88 -9.82 10.26
C TRP A 157 4.66 -9.38 11.50
N GLU A 158 5.68 -10.15 11.90
CA GLU A 158 6.41 -9.92 13.16
C GLU A 158 7.72 -9.14 12.98
N ASP A 159 8.08 -8.77 11.74
CA ASP A 159 9.32 -8.06 11.44
C ASP A 159 9.20 -6.55 11.71
N LYS A 160 9.48 -6.18 12.96
CA LYS A 160 9.46 -4.78 13.42
C LYS A 160 10.46 -3.88 12.66
N ALA A 161 11.56 -4.43 12.16
CA ALA A 161 12.57 -3.65 11.45
C ALA A 161 12.07 -3.27 10.05
N LEU A 162 11.45 -4.22 9.33
CA LEU A 162 10.78 -3.94 8.06
C LEU A 162 9.62 -2.97 8.24
N TRP A 163 8.78 -3.17 9.25
CA TRP A 163 7.68 -2.24 9.55
C TRP A 163 8.18 -0.81 9.75
N LYS A 164 9.25 -0.61 10.54
CA LYS A 164 9.82 0.71 10.76
C LYS A 164 10.33 1.34 9.46
N LYS A 165 10.97 0.57 8.58
CA LYS A 165 11.46 1.07 7.28
C LYS A 165 10.29 1.49 6.38
N ILE A 166 9.28 0.65 6.23
CA ILE A 166 8.08 0.93 5.41
C ILE A 166 7.32 2.14 5.96
N GLY A 167 7.09 2.16 7.28
CA GLY A 167 6.43 3.26 7.98
C GLY A 167 7.08 4.61 7.72
N ILE A 168 8.40 4.69 7.87
CA ILE A 168 9.17 5.91 7.61
C ILE A 168 9.04 6.37 6.16
N GLU A 169 9.00 5.46 5.18
CA GLU A 169 8.77 5.84 3.79
C GLU A 169 7.36 6.39 3.56
N GLY A 170 6.34 5.83 4.22
CA GLY A 170 4.98 6.35 4.13
C GLY A 170 4.85 7.74 4.77
N GLU A 171 5.48 7.95 5.92
CA GLU A 171 5.50 9.25 6.60
C GLU A 171 6.14 10.35 5.74
N LYS A 172 7.23 10.05 5.01
CA LYS A 172 7.85 11.00 4.06
C LYS A 172 6.91 11.44 2.94
N LEU A 173 5.92 10.61 2.60
CA LEU A 173 4.92 10.91 1.59
C LEU A 173 3.72 11.70 2.13
N GLY A 174 3.73 12.01 3.43
CA GLY A 174 2.64 12.72 4.13
C GLY A 174 1.52 11.80 4.62
N LEU A 175 1.75 10.49 4.66
CA LEU A 175 0.77 9.52 5.18
C LEU A 175 0.88 9.43 6.71
N ARG A 176 -0.26 9.22 7.36
CA ARG A 176 -0.27 8.82 8.77
C ARG A 176 -0.10 7.31 8.84
N TRP A 177 0.90 6.86 9.58
CA TRP A 177 1.21 5.44 9.72
C TRP A 177 0.77 4.90 11.09
N GLY A 178 0.05 3.77 11.09
CA GLY A 178 -0.48 3.16 12.30
C GLY A 178 0.57 2.56 13.22
N GLY A 179 1.81 2.34 12.74
CA GLY A 179 2.93 1.93 13.59
C GLY A 179 3.42 3.02 14.55
N ARG A 180 2.94 4.27 14.42
CA ARG A 180 3.15 5.34 15.42
C ARG A 180 2.09 5.33 16.53
N TRP A 181 1.00 4.61 16.36
CA TRP A 181 -0.08 4.63 17.33
C TRP A 181 0.31 3.87 18.58
N ARG A 182 -0.04 4.44 19.74
CA ARG A 182 0.17 3.78 21.02
C ARG A 182 -0.76 2.58 21.17
N HIS A 183 -2.06 2.79 20.94
CA HIS A 183 -3.07 1.73 21.01
C HIS A 183 -4.25 1.99 20.03
N PRO A 184 -4.62 1.01 19.19
CA PRO A 184 -3.83 -0.19 18.87
C PRO A 184 -2.56 0.18 18.11
N TYR A 185 -1.49 -0.58 18.29
CA TYR A 185 -0.35 -0.53 17.38
C TYR A 185 -0.73 -1.28 16.10
N ASP A 186 -0.68 -0.60 14.96
CA ASP A 186 -1.17 -1.13 13.68
C ASP A 186 -0.21 -0.78 12.53
N PRO A 187 0.91 -1.50 12.40
CA PRO A 187 1.97 -1.13 11.46
C PRO A 187 1.61 -1.41 9.99
N ALA A 188 0.57 -2.20 9.73
CA ALA A 188 0.08 -2.45 8.38
C ALA A 188 -0.68 -1.24 7.82
N HIS A 189 -1.32 -0.46 8.69
CA HIS A 189 -2.25 0.60 8.32
C HIS A 189 -1.55 1.91 7.92
N PHE A 190 -1.95 2.45 6.77
CA PHE A 190 -1.64 3.80 6.32
C PHE A 190 -2.93 4.55 6.02
N GLU A 191 -3.00 5.85 6.38
CA GLU A 191 -4.16 6.69 6.06
C GLU A 191 -3.80 8.11 5.64
N TRP A 192 -4.67 8.71 4.84
CA TRP A 192 -4.65 10.12 4.50
C TRP A 192 -6.08 10.65 4.39
N THR A 193 -6.45 11.60 5.26
CA THR A 193 -7.82 12.15 5.32
C THR A 193 -7.91 13.61 4.93
N GLY A 194 -6.84 14.22 4.43
CA GLY A 194 -6.80 15.66 4.17
C GLY A 194 -7.13 16.52 5.40
N GLY A 195 -6.90 16.00 6.62
CA GLY A 195 -7.27 16.68 7.87
C GLY A 195 -8.69 16.40 8.37
N LEU A 196 -9.52 15.66 7.62
CA LEU A 196 -10.89 15.37 8.02
C LEU A 196 -10.98 14.30 9.12
N THR A 197 -11.86 14.57 10.09
CA THR A 197 -12.26 13.62 11.13
C THR A 197 -13.18 12.53 10.58
N THR A 198 -13.31 11.42 11.30
CA THR A 198 -14.26 10.35 10.91
C THR A 198 -15.71 10.83 10.93
N MET A 199 -16.06 11.74 11.85
CA MET A 199 -17.39 12.34 11.90
C MET A 199 -17.68 13.17 10.65
N GLN A 200 -16.71 13.96 10.18
CA GLN A 200 -16.86 14.72 8.93
C GLN A 200 -16.99 13.78 7.72
N LEU A 201 -16.18 12.73 7.63
CA LEU A 201 -16.35 11.74 6.55
C LEU A 201 -17.73 11.10 6.58
N ALA A 202 -18.23 10.74 7.76
CA ALA A 202 -19.57 10.17 7.93
C ALA A 202 -20.69 11.17 7.57
N ALA A 203 -20.45 12.47 7.73
CA ALA A 203 -21.33 13.55 7.31
C ALA A 203 -21.21 13.89 5.81
N GLY A 204 -20.40 13.16 5.04
CA GLY A 204 -20.28 13.31 3.59
C GLY A 204 -19.15 14.22 3.12
N TYR A 205 -18.41 14.85 4.03
CA TYR A 205 -17.20 15.60 3.66
C TYR A 205 -16.16 14.63 3.10
N PHE A 206 -15.40 15.07 2.11
CA PHE A 206 -14.41 14.25 1.45
C PHE A 206 -13.16 15.07 1.13
N PRO A 207 -11.94 14.50 1.26
CA PRO A 207 -10.73 15.24 0.95
C PRO A 207 -10.74 15.68 -0.51
N ASN A 208 -10.31 16.91 -0.78
CA ASN A 208 -10.08 17.39 -2.13
C ASN A 208 -8.65 17.97 -2.18
N PRO A 209 -7.70 17.31 -2.85
CA PRO A 209 -6.34 17.80 -3.00
C PRO A 209 -6.29 19.01 -3.95
N GLU A 210 -5.16 19.72 -4.00
CA GLU A 210 -5.01 20.86 -4.92
C GLU A 210 -5.18 20.44 -6.39
N VAL A 211 -6.06 21.17 -7.08
CA VAL A 211 -6.65 20.81 -8.39
C VAL A 211 -5.63 20.70 -9.52
N GLN A 212 -4.50 21.42 -9.47
CA GLN A 212 -3.55 21.49 -10.58
C GLN A 212 -2.93 20.14 -10.98
N ARG A 213 -2.82 19.18 -10.04
CA ARG A 213 -2.31 17.83 -10.32
C ARG A 213 -3.42 16.83 -10.65
N TYR A 214 -4.66 17.12 -10.30
CA TYR A 214 -5.81 16.23 -10.47
C TYR A 214 -6.98 16.99 -11.11
N PRO A 215 -6.90 17.31 -12.41
CA PRO A 215 -7.85 18.20 -13.08
C PRO A 215 -9.29 17.65 -13.16
N CYS A 216 -9.47 16.33 -13.06
CA CYS A 216 -10.76 15.63 -13.11
C CYS A 216 -11.10 14.91 -11.79
N ILE A 217 -10.56 15.38 -10.66
CA ILE A 217 -10.69 14.67 -9.38
C ILE A 217 -12.14 14.47 -8.95
N ASP A 218 -13.02 15.42 -9.25
CA ASP A 218 -14.43 15.34 -8.87
C ASP A 218 -15.15 14.25 -9.68
N GLU A 219 -14.86 14.12 -10.97
CA GLU A 219 -15.37 13.06 -11.83
C GLU A 219 -14.84 11.69 -11.40
N ASP A 220 -13.54 11.59 -11.11
CA ASP A 220 -12.92 10.35 -10.61
C ASP A 220 -13.57 9.89 -9.31
N ILE A 221 -13.82 10.82 -8.37
CA ILE A 221 -14.48 10.52 -7.09
C ILE A 221 -15.94 10.10 -7.32
N LYS A 222 -16.67 10.75 -8.24
CA LYS A 222 -18.05 10.36 -8.58
C LYS A 222 -18.10 8.92 -9.11
N ILE A 223 -17.19 8.56 -10.02
CA ILE A 223 -17.10 7.20 -10.57
C ILE A 223 -16.73 6.20 -9.49
N LEU A 224 -15.70 6.51 -8.70
CA LEU A 224 -15.23 5.67 -7.61
C LEU A 224 -16.32 5.37 -6.58
N ARG A 225 -17.15 6.35 -6.23
CA ARG A 225 -18.30 6.16 -5.34
C ARG A 225 -19.34 5.20 -5.91
N LYS A 226 -19.60 5.23 -7.22
CA LYS A 226 -20.50 4.26 -7.88
C LYS A 226 -19.93 2.85 -7.80
N PHE A 227 -18.63 2.69 -7.99
CA PHE A 227 -17.94 1.41 -7.85
C PHE A 227 -18.01 0.86 -6.42
N TRP A 228 -17.78 1.72 -5.43
CA TRP A 228 -17.97 1.35 -4.02
C TRP A 228 -19.40 0.89 -3.73
N GLU A 229 -20.41 1.63 -4.21
CA GLU A 229 -21.81 1.26 -4.02
C GLU A 229 -22.15 -0.09 -4.67
N ALA A 230 -21.66 -0.34 -5.89
CA ALA A 230 -21.85 -1.62 -6.56
C ALA A 230 -21.23 -2.77 -5.76
N TRP A 231 -19.99 -2.60 -5.28
CA TRP A 231 -19.32 -3.62 -4.46
C TRP A 231 -19.96 -3.82 -3.08
N GLU A 232 -20.43 -2.75 -2.44
CA GLU A 232 -21.20 -2.83 -1.18
C GLU A 232 -22.44 -3.71 -1.36
N ASN A 233 -23.17 -3.55 -2.47
CA ASN A 233 -24.36 -4.37 -2.78
C ASN A 233 -24.01 -5.84 -3.04
N GLU A 234 -22.95 -6.10 -3.80
CA GLU A 234 -22.47 -7.45 -4.09
C GLU A 234 -22.05 -8.16 -2.80
N GLN A 235 -21.18 -7.53 -2.02
CA GLN A 235 -20.64 -8.14 -0.81
C GLN A 235 -21.69 -8.29 0.30
N ALA A 236 -22.68 -7.40 0.38
CA ALA A 236 -23.83 -7.56 1.25
C ALA A 236 -24.72 -8.74 0.83
N THR A 237 -24.79 -9.06 -0.46
CA THR A 237 -25.52 -10.23 -0.97
C THR A 237 -24.76 -11.52 -0.61
N ILE A 238 -23.45 -11.56 -0.83
CA ILE A 238 -22.58 -12.67 -0.41
C ILE A 238 -22.73 -12.94 1.10
N SER A 239 -22.67 -11.88 1.93
CA SER A 239 -22.81 -11.98 3.39
C SER A 239 -24.16 -12.52 3.84
N ARG A 240 -25.25 -12.23 3.10
CA ARG A 240 -26.59 -12.77 3.41
C ARG A 240 -26.71 -14.24 3.02
N SER A 241 -26.19 -14.61 1.85
CA SER A 241 -26.21 -15.98 1.35
C SER A 241 -25.36 -16.94 2.19
N SER A 242 -24.21 -16.49 2.71
CA SER A 242 -23.38 -17.30 3.61
C SER A 242 -24.11 -17.59 4.93
N LYS A 243 -24.82 -16.59 5.48
CA LYS A 243 -25.64 -16.76 6.69
C LYS A 243 -26.81 -17.72 6.49
N SER A 244 -27.52 -17.65 5.37
CA SER A 244 -28.61 -18.60 5.10
C SER A 244 -28.11 -20.04 5.00
N ASN A 245 -26.93 -20.26 4.40
CA ASN A 245 -26.35 -21.59 4.27
C ASN A 245 -25.82 -22.14 5.60
N GLY A 246 -25.29 -21.29 6.48
CA GLY A 246 -24.84 -21.70 7.82
C GLY A 246 -25.97 -22.07 8.79
N VAL A 247 -27.20 -21.55 8.58
CA VAL A 247 -28.39 -21.88 9.39
C VAL A 247 -28.96 -23.26 9.01
N VAL A 248 -28.79 -23.71 7.77
CA VAL A 248 -29.28 -25.04 7.33
C VAL A 248 -28.41 -26.18 7.88
N THR A 249 -27.12 -25.94 8.15
CA THR A 249 -26.20 -26.96 8.68
C THR A 249 -26.24 -27.14 10.20
N SER A 250 -26.99 -26.32 10.95
CA SER A 250 -27.12 -26.45 12.42
C SER A 250 -28.39 -27.16 12.88
N LEU A 251 -29.14 -27.78 11.96
CA LEU A 251 -30.34 -28.57 12.25
C LEU A 251 -30.19 -29.98 11.67
N THR A 252 -29.28 -30.75 12.25
CA THR A 252 -29.38 -32.22 12.25
C THR A 252 -29.26 -32.69 13.70
N PRO A 253 -30.23 -33.48 14.19
CA PRO A 253 -30.30 -33.93 15.59
C PRO A 253 -29.18 -34.89 15.97
#